data_AF-A0A6A3G4I9-F1
#
_entry.id   AF-A0A6A3G4I9-F1
#
_cell.length_a   1.000
_cell.length_b   1.000
_cell.length_c   1.000
_cell.angle_alpha   90.00
_cell.angle_beta   90.00
_cell.angle_gamma   90.00
#
_symmetry.space_group_name_H-M   'P 1'
#
loop_
_entity.id
_entity.type
_entity.pdbx_description
1 polymer ?
#
loop_
_entity_poly.entity_id
_entity_poly.type
_entity_poly.pdbx_seq_one_letter_code
_entity_poly.pdbx_strand_id
1 'polypeptide(L)' 'MRGTVHFDWDNTSGRVVRVMSKVDALTPMLILLGSLESVSTVFEKALMTLEGRFSATEGANDNYNGRH' A
#
# COMPACT_ATOMS: atom_id res chain seq x y z
N MET A 1 5.32 14.09 4.47
CA MET A 1 4.61 12.90 3.97
C MET A 1 3.26 12.85 4.64
N ARG A 2 2.16 12.86 3.87
CA ARG A 2 0.78 12.82 4.40
C ARG A 2 0.19 11.46 4.10
N GLY A 3 -0.57 10.90 5.02
CA GLY A 3 -1.21 9.61 4.82
C GLY A 3 -2.36 9.38 5.77
N THR A 4 -3.14 8.35 5.46
CA THR A 4 -4.31 7.91 6.22
C THR A 4 -4.27 6.40 6.33
N VAL A 5 -4.71 5.89 7.48
CA VAL A 5 -4.94 4.46 7.70
C VAL A 5 -6.41 4.28 8.07
N HIS A 6 -7.07 3.35 7.40
CA HIS A 6 -8.44 2.95 7.63
C HIS A 6 -8.49 1.50 8.11
N PHE A 7 -9.26 1.26 9.16
CA PHE A 7 -9.48 -0.06 9.73
C PHE A 7 -10.95 -0.42 9.56
N ASP A 8 -11.21 -1.51 8.86
CA ASP A 8 -12.55 -2.09 8.86
C ASP A 8 -12.66 -3.05 10.03
N TRP A 9 -13.68 -2.82 10.85
CA TRP A 9 -13.96 -3.58 12.05
C TRP A 9 -15.20 -4.45 11.84
N ASP A 10 -15.10 -5.73 12.17
CA ASP A 10 -16.26 -6.62 12.25
C ASP A 10 -16.77 -6.70 13.70
N ASN A 11 -17.95 -6.13 13.94
CA ASN A 11 -18.60 -6.16 15.25
C ASN A 11 -19.04 -7.58 15.67
N THR A 12 -19.23 -8.51 14.73
CA THR A 12 -19.67 -9.87 15.03
C THR A 12 -18.53 -10.68 15.66
N SER A 13 -17.33 -10.59 15.10
CA SER A 13 -16.14 -11.28 15.61
C SER A 13 -15.25 -10.42 16.51
N GLY A 14 -15.56 -9.12 16.67
CA GLY A 14 -14.84 -8.21 17.56
C GLY A 14 -13.39 -7.98 17.14
N ARG A 15 -13.11 -7.93 15.83
CA ARG A 15 -11.74 -7.80 15.30
C ARG A 15 -11.70 -6.94 14.03
N VAL A 16 -10.50 -6.44 13.72
CA VAL A 16 -10.20 -5.81 12.44
C VAL A 16 -10.18 -6.88 11.34
N VAL A 17 -10.91 -6.64 10.26
CA VAL A 17 -10.98 -7.56 9.10
C VAL A 17 -10.22 -7.02 7.89
N ARG A 18 -9.92 -5.71 7.86
CA ARG A 18 -9.14 -5.11 6.78
C ARG A 18 -8.40 -3.88 7.28
N VAL A 19 -7.17 -3.71 6.79
CA VAL A 19 -6.34 -2.52 6.98
C VAL A 19 -6.05 -1.93 5.61
N MET A 20 -6.41 -0.68 5.40
CA MET A 20 -6.11 0.05 4.17
C MET A 20 -5.28 1.29 4.51
N SER A 21 -4.16 1.46 3.83
CA SER A 21 -3.33 2.66 3.95
C SER A 21 -3.24 3.40 2.62
N LYS A 22 -3.25 4.73 2.69
CA LYS A 22 -2.94 5.61 1.55
C LYS A 22 -1.92 6.64 1.99
N VAL A 23 -0.93 6.88 1.14
CA VAL A 23 0.17 7.81 1.39
C VAL A 23 0.41 8.66 0.16
N ASP A 24 0.69 9.94 0.35
CA ASP A 24 1.27 10.81 -0.68
C ASP A 24 2.81 10.77 -0.56
N ALA A 25 3.41 9.82 -1.27
CA ALA A 25 4.87 9.71 -1.38
C ALA A 25 5.40 10.53 -2.57
N LEU A 26 4.55 10.89 -3.54
CA LEU A 26 4.96 11.69 -4.70
C LEU A 26 5.44 13.09 -4.29
N THR A 27 4.66 13.81 -3.47
CA THR A 27 5.02 15.18 -3.06
C THR A 27 6.41 15.26 -2.40
N PRO A 28 6.75 14.46 -1.36
CA PRO A 28 8.07 14.53 -0.77
C PRO A 28 9.18 14.03 -1.70
N MET A 29 8.93 13.03 -2.55
CA MET A 29 9.94 12.52 -3.49
C MET A 29 10.23 13.52 -4.61
N LEU A 30 9.22 14.25 -5.08
CA LEU A 30 9.40 15.32 -6.06
C LEU A 30 10.18 16.51 -5.48
N ILE A 31 9.91 16.88 -4.21
CA ILE A 31 10.69 17.92 -3.51
C ILE A 31 12.15 17.48 -3.36
N LEU A 32 12.39 16.21 -3.04
CA LEU A 32 13.73 15.67 -2.81
C LEU A 32 14.55 15.55 -4.10
N LEU A 33 13.97 15.00 -5.16
CA LEU A 33 14.67 14.67 -6.41
C LEU A 33 14.58 15.78 -7.45
N GLY A 34 13.67 16.74 -7.29
CA GLY A 34 13.54 17.91 -8.15
C GLY A 34 12.98 17.64 -9.56
N SER A 35 12.71 16.38 -9.91
CA SER A 35 12.14 16.02 -11.21
C SER A 35 11.26 14.77 -11.16
N LEU A 36 10.23 14.73 -11.99
CA LEU A 36 9.34 13.56 -12.10
C LEU A 36 10.06 12.37 -12.76
N GLU A 37 10.99 12.64 -13.68
CA GLU A 37 11.81 11.61 -14.33
C GLU A 37 12.63 10.84 -13.29
N SER A 38 13.35 11.55 -12.42
CA SER A 38 14.13 10.93 -11.35
C SER A 38 13.26 10.16 -10.36
N VAL A 39 12.06 10.67 -10.03
CA VAL A 39 11.10 9.95 -9.19
C VAL A 39 10.66 8.65 -9.88
N SER A 40 10.34 8.68 -11.17
CA SER A 40 9.96 7.50 -11.94
C SER A 40 11.07 6.45 -11.96
N THR A 41 12.33 6.85 -12.18
CA THR A 41 13.47 5.94 -12.21
C THR A 41 13.68 5.24 -10.85
N VAL A 42 13.56 5.97 -9.73
CA VAL A 42 13.70 5.37 -8.39
C VAL A 42 12.58 4.38 -8.09
N PHE A 43 11.37 4.65 -8.57
CA PHE A 43 10.20 3.79 -8.31
C PHE A 43 10.03 2.62 -9.29
N GLU A 44 10.81 2.55 -10.38
CA GLU A 44 10.72 1.48 -11.37
C GLU A 44 10.87 0.08 -10.76
N LYS A 45 11.71 -0.06 -9.72
CA LYS A 45 11.95 -1.31 -8.99
C LYS A 45 11.60 -1.22 -7.50
N ALA A 46 10.87 -0.17 -7.10
CA ALA A 46 10.46 -0.02 -5.72
C ALA A 46 9.37 -1.05 -5.38
N LEU A 47 9.46 -1.63 -4.17
CA LEU A 47 8.45 -2.55 -3.64
C LEU A 47 7.15 -1.84 -3.24
N MET A 48 7.15 -0.51 -3.28
CA MET A 48 6.03 0.34 -2.89
C MET A 48 5.77 1.34 -4.02
N THR A 49 4.50 1.59 -4.31
CA THR A 49 4.07 2.63 -5.25
C THR A 49 4.10 4.01 -4.61
N LEU A 50 3.99 5.06 -5.44
CA LEU A 50 3.88 6.45 -4.98
C LEU A 50 2.62 6.74 -4.13
N GLU A 51 1.62 5.84 -4.16
CA GLU A 51 0.42 5.89 -3.32
C GLU A 51 0.59 5.14 -1.98
N GLY A 52 1.75 4.54 -1.75
CA GLY A 52 2.05 3.76 -0.55
C GLY A 52 1.50 2.33 -0.57
N ARG A 53 1.15 1.78 -1.73
CA ARG A 53 0.76 0.37 -1.85
C ARG A 53 1.99 -0.50 -2.07
N PHE A 54 2.14 -1.56 -1.29
CA PHE A 54 3.17 -2.56 -1.54
C PHE A 54 2.73 -3.48 -2.69
N SER A 55 3.65 -3.84 -3.58
CA SER A 55 3.40 -4.91 -4.54
C SER A 55 3.17 -6.20 -3.75
N ALA A 56 1.99 -6.81 -3.89
CA ALA A 56 1.79 -8.15 -3.34
C ALA A 56 2.85 -9.07 -3.92
N THR A 57 3.52 -9.84 -3.05
CA THR A 57 4.30 -10.98 -3.52
C THR A 57 3.34 -11.95 -4.18
N GLU A 58 3.42 -12.11 -5.51
CA GLU A 58 2.80 -13.23 -6.21
C GLU A 58 3.33 -14.52 -5.57
N GLY A 59 2.50 -15.17 -4.74
CA GLY A 59 2.92 -16.30 -3.92
C GLY A 59 1.97 -16.67 -2.77
N ALA A 60 1.01 -15.81 -2.41
CA ALA A 60 0.00 -16.12 -1.40
C ALA A 60 -1.38 -16.41 -2.03
N ASN A 61 -1.45 -17.39 -2.93
CA ASN A 61 -2.71 -18.02 -3.32
C ASN A 61 -2.72 -19.49 -2.84
N ASP A 62 -2.56 -19.68 -1.53
CA ASP A 62 -2.90 -20.94 -0.88
C ASP A 62 -4.33 -20.83 -0.33
N ASN A 63 -5.28 -21.31 -1.14
CA ASN A 63 -6.47 -22.07 -0.76
C ASN A 63 -7.07 -21.80 0.65
N TYR A 64 -7.92 -20.78 0.77
CA TYR A 64 -8.98 -20.81 1.79
C TYR A 64 -10.24 -21.48 1.20
N ASN A 65 -10.24 -22.80 1.20
CA ASN A 65 -11.46 -23.60 1.10
C ASN A 65 -12.17 -23.60 2.47
N GLY A 66 -12.90 -22.53 2.76
CA GLY A 66 -13.77 -22.42 3.93
C GLY A 66 -15.20 -22.77 3.55
N ARG A 67 -15.59 -24.02 3.81
CA ARG A 67 -16.97 -24.52 3.76
C ARG A 67 -17.91 -23.63 4.58
N HIS A 68 -19.06 -23.30 4.00
CA HIS A 68 -20.32 -23.12 4.71
C HIS A 68 -21.41 -23.86 3.93
#